data_AF-A0A2V9WCW1-F1
#
_entry.id   AF-A0A2V9WCW1-F1
#
_cell.length_a   1.000
_cell.length_b   1.000
_cell.length_c   1.000
_cell.angle_alpha   90.00
_cell.angle_beta   90.00
_cell.angle_gamma   90.00
#
_symmetry.space_group_name_H-M   'P 1'
#
loop_
_entity.id
_entity.type
_entity.pdbx_description
1 polymer ?
#
loop_
_entity_poly.entity_id
_entity_poly.type
_entity_poly.pdbx_seq_one_letter_code
_entity_poly.pdbx_strand_id
1 'polypeptide(L)'
;SIAVTDNYGKFLDRAELDFVIGHELGHVKGKHGRKKLLIVTTVFATLAVICFFFPPALTRFRPVLDFFLLLTPMLTVYSFSRRFEYAADKSSVEFTHDANAAIRALGNLYDFTQAPTRCNRIT
;
A
#
# COMPACT_ATOMS: atom_id res chain seq x y z
N SER A 1 16.83 6.13 0.83
CA SER A 1 17.39 5.99 -0.53
C SER A 1 16.29 5.51 -1.44
N ILE A 2 16.38 5.83 -2.73
CA ILE A 2 15.52 5.27 -3.77
C ILE A 2 16.43 4.39 -4.62
N ALA A 3 15.98 3.17 -4.91
CA ALA A 3 16.64 2.29 -5.85
C ALA A 3 15.75 2.19 -7.08
N VAL A 4 16.33 2.44 -8.25
CA VAL A 4 15.64 2.29 -9.54
C VAL A 4 16.26 1.10 -10.24
N THR A 5 15.42 0.17 -10.70
CA THR A 5 15.89 -0.96 -11.50
C THR A 5 16.19 -0.47 -12.92
N ASP A 6 17.40 -0.74 -13.42
CA ASP A 6 17.87 -0.28 -14.74
C ASP A 6 16.96 -0.69 -15.91
N ASN A 7 16.16 -1.74 -15.73
CA ASN A 7 15.26 -2.24 -16.77
C ASN A 7 14.06 -1.31 -17.01
N TYR A 8 13.69 -0.43 -16.06
CA TYR A 8 12.54 0.46 -16.23
C TYR A 8 12.74 1.50 -17.33
N GLY A 9 13.98 1.96 -17.55
CA GLY A 9 14.30 2.89 -18.64
C GLY A 9 14.16 2.30 -20.05
N LYS A 10 13.88 0.99 -20.18
CA LYS A 10 13.64 0.34 -21.48
C LYS A 10 12.17 0.33 -21.90
N PHE A 11 11.25 0.53 -20.96
CA PHE A 11 9.80 0.40 -21.20
C PHE A 11 9.00 1.62 -20.73
N LEU A 12 9.64 2.56 -20.03
CA LEU A 12 9.04 3.83 -19.62
C LEU A 12 9.72 4.99 -20.32
N ASP A 13 8.92 5.89 -20.90
CA ASP A 13 9.40 7.16 -21.43
C ASP A 13 9.93 8.07 -20.30
N ARG A 14 10.72 9.10 -20.65
CA ARG A 14 11.28 10.03 -19.64
C ARG A 14 10.22 10.61 -18.69
N ALA A 15 9.09 11.06 -19.23
CA ALA A 15 8.00 11.61 -18.42
C ALA A 15 7.34 10.55 -17.51
N GLU A 16 7.27 9.30 -17.96
CA GLU A 16 6.73 8.18 -17.18
C GLU A 16 7.70 7.78 -16.07
N LEU A 17 8.99 7.78 -16.37
CA LEU A 17 10.05 7.54 -15.39
C LEU A 17 10.10 8.65 -14.34
N ASP A 18 9.97 9.92 -14.75
CA ASP A 18 9.90 11.06 -13.84
C ASP A 18 8.69 10.95 -12.90
N PHE A 19 7.54 10.45 -13.40
CA PHE A 19 6.39 10.12 -12.56
C PHE A 19 6.70 9.00 -11.55
N VAL A 20 7.33 7.90 -11.97
CA VAL A 20 7.67 6.80 -11.05
C VAL A 20 8.67 7.27 -9.98
N ILE A 21 9.69 8.04 -10.35
CA ILE A 21 10.65 8.62 -9.41
C ILE A 21 9.95 9.59 -8.46
N GLY A 22 9.06 10.45 -8.98
CA GLY A 22 8.24 11.36 -8.18
C GLY A 22 7.35 10.64 -7.17
N HIS A 23 6.78 9.49 -7.55
CA HIS A 23 5.96 8.64 -6.69
C HIS A 23 6.80 8.07 -5.54
N GLU A 24 7.96 7.49 -5.84
CA GLU A 24 8.88 6.95 -4.81
C GLU A 24 9.42 8.05 -3.88
N LEU A 25 9.73 9.24 -4.42
CA LEU A 25 10.07 10.42 -3.62
C LEU A 25 8.91 10.83 -2.70
N GLY A 26 7.66 10.73 -3.19
CA GLY A 26 6.45 10.93 -2.41
C GLY A 26 6.39 10.00 -1.19
N HIS A 27 6.73 8.71 -1.35
CA HIS A 27 6.82 7.77 -0.23
C HIS A 27 7.88 8.14 0.79
N VAL A 28 9.07 8.54 0.33
CA VAL A 28 10.18 8.96 1.19
C VAL A 28 9.81 10.23 1.96
N LYS A 29 9.30 11.26 1.27
CA LYS A 29 8.87 12.54 1.86
C LYS A 29 7.74 12.35 2.87
N GLY A 30 6.76 11.51 2.53
CA GLY A 30 5.64 11.14 3.38
C GLY A 30 6.02 10.24 4.56
N LYS A 31 7.27 9.75 4.62
CA LYS A 31 7.76 8.77 5.60
C LYS A 31 6.85 7.53 5.67
N HIS A 32 6.30 7.10 4.53
CA HIS A 32 5.28 6.06 4.47
C HIS A 32 5.77 4.72 5.03
N GLY A 33 7.05 4.36 4.79
CA GLY A 33 7.66 3.16 5.39
C GLY A 33 7.67 3.21 6.93
N ARG A 34 8.11 4.33 7.52
CA ARG A 34 8.14 4.49 8.98
C ARG A 34 6.73 4.51 9.59
N LYS A 35 5.78 5.19 8.92
CA LYS A 35 4.37 5.20 9.34
C LYS A 35 3.76 3.80 9.28
N LYS A 36 4.02 3.05 8.20
CA LYS A 36 3.55 1.65 8.05
C LYS A 36 4.10 0.76 9.15
N LEU A 37 5.39 0.87 9.47
CA LEU A 37 6.00 0.15 10.59
C LEU A 37 5.29 0.51 11.92
N LEU A 38 5.12 1.79 12.21
CA LEU A 38 4.47 2.26 13.44
C LEU A 38 3.01 1.78 13.54
N ILE A 39 2.27 1.79 12.44
CA ILE A 39 0.89 1.28 12.40
C ILE A 39 0.88 -0.22 12.71
N VAL A 40 1.72 -1.01 12.03
CA VAL A 40 1.82 -2.46 12.25
C VAL A 40 2.16 -2.75 13.71
N THR A 41 3.21 -2.14 14.26
CA THR A 41 3.62 -2.38 15.65
C THR A 41 2.54 -1.96 16.64
N THR A 42 1.88 -0.83 16.42
CA THR A 42 0.81 -0.34 17.30
C THR A 42 -0.38 -1.29 17.28
N VAL A 43 -0.82 -1.74 16.11
CA VAL A 43 -1.95 -2.67 15.98
C VAL A 43 -1.65 -4.01 16.66
N PHE A 44 -0.48 -4.60 16.43
CA PHE A 44 -0.15 -5.87 17.09
C PHE A 44 0.04 -5.72 18.60
N ALA A 45 0.61 -4.60 19.07
CA ALA A 45 0.73 -4.32 20.50
C ALA A 45 -0.63 -4.18 21.18
N THR A 46 -1.58 -3.45 20.57
CA THR A 46 -2.92 -3.29 21.14
C THR A 46 -3.67 -4.62 21.18
N LEU A 47 -3.58 -5.43 20.12
CA LEU A 47 -4.19 -6.76 20.09
C LEU A 47 -3.59 -7.69 21.15
N ALA A 48 -2.27 -7.66 21.36
CA ALA A 48 -1.61 -8.44 22.40
C ALA A 48 -2.08 -8.05 23.80
N VAL A 49 -2.20 -6.74 24.08
CA VAL A 49 -2.73 -6.23 25.35
C VAL A 49 -4.17 -6.68 25.56
N ILE A 50 -5.02 -6.56 24.53
CA ILE A 50 -6.41 -7.04 24.59
C ILE A 50 -6.44 -8.53 24.95
N CYS A 51 -5.67 -9.36 24.23
CA CYS A 51 -5.61 -10.81 24.47
C CYS A 51 -5.06 -11.19 25.84
N PHE A 52 -4.16 -10.38 26.41
CA PHE A 52 -3.61 -10.61 27.74
C PHE A 52 -4.65 -10.39 28.85
N PHE A 53 -5.46 -9.33 28.74
CA PHE A 53 -6.51 -9.02 29.70
C PHE A 53 -7.83 -9.77 29.44
N PHE A 54 -7.82 -10.77 28.57
CA PHE A 54 -9.03 -11.38 28.04
C PHE A 54 -9.75 -12.25 29.08
N PRO A 55 -11.03 -11.94 29.43
CA PRO A 55 -11.75 -12.68 30.45
C PRO A 55 -12.06 -14.13 30.05
N PRO A 56 -12.02 -15.10 30.99
CA PRO A 56 -12.43 -16.48 30.74
C PRO A 56 -13.85 -16.62 30.18
N ALA A 57 -14.76 -15.71 30.52
CA ALA A 57 -16.15 -15.72 30.04
C ALA A 57 -16.27 -15.56 28.51
N LEU A 58 -15.32 -14.88 27.86
CA LEU A 58 -15.30 -14.70 26.41
C LEU A 58 -14.71 -15.92 25.67
N THR A 59 -14.15 -16.90 26.38
CA THR A 59 -13.58 -18.11 25.74
C THR A 59 -14.62 -18.92 24.97
N ARG A 60 -15.89 -18.85 25.36
CA ARG A 60 -17.03 -19.45 24.64
C ARG A 60 -17.18 -18.90 23.21
N PHE A 61 -16.75 -17.66 22.96
CA PHE A 61 -16.84 -16.99 21.65
C PHE A 61 -15.50 -16.97 20.89
N ARG A 62 -14.49 -17.74 21.33
CA ARG A 62 -13.15 -17.78 20.73
C ARG A 62 -13.09 -17.82 19.20
N PRO A 63 -13.81 -18.71 18.48
CA PRO A 63 -13.65 -18.79 17.03
C PRO A 63 -14.05 -17.49 16.31
N VAL A 64 -15.09 -16.79 16.80
CA VAL A 64 -15.51 -15.50 16.23
C VAL A 64 -14.46 -14.43 16.56
N LEU A 65 -13.94 -14.43 17.78
CA LEU A 65 -12.92 -13.48 18.21
C LEU A 65 -11.60 -13.66 17.45
N ASP A 66 -11.15 -14.90 17.25
CA ASP A 66 -9.93 -15.22 16.50
C ASP A 66 -10.05 -14.78 15.04
N PHE A 67 -11.23 -14.94 14.43
CA PHE A 67 -11.51 -14.43 13.10
C PHE A 67 -11.30 -12.91 13.02
N PHE A 68 -11.88 -12.14 13.95
CA PHE A 68 -11.69 -10.69 13.98
C PHE A 68 -10.27 -10.28 14.37
N LEU A 69 -9.61 -11.05 15.23
CA LEU A 69 -8.22 -10.83 15.64
C LEU A 69 -7.25 -10.92 14.45
N LEU A 70 -7.50 -11.83 13.52
CA LEU A 70 -6.73 -11.98 12.28
C LEU A 70 -7.15 -10.95 11.22
N LEU A 71 -8.45 -10.71 11.07
CA LEU A 71 -8.97 -9.84 10.01
C LEU A 71 -8.65 -8.36 10.25
N THR A 72 -8.76 -7.89 11.49
CA THR A 72 -8.54 -6.49 11.86
C THR A 72 -7.17 -5.95 11.46
N PRO A 73 -6.03 -6.58 11.81
CA PRO A 73 -4.71 -6.08 11.43
C PRO A 73 -4.52 -6.11 9.91
N MET A 74 -5.01 -7.16 9.24
CA MET A 74 -4.89 -7.29 7.79
C MET A 74 -5.62 -6.16 7.06
N LEU A 75 -6.88 -5.91 7.41
CA LEU A 75 -7.67 -4.82 6.83
C LEU A 75 -7.10 -3.44 7.16
N THR A 76 -6.63 -3.25 8.39
CA THR A 76 -6.04 -1.98 8.83
C THR A 76 -4.79 -1.65 8.02
N VAL A 77 -3.83 -2.59 7.96
CA VAL A 77 -2.57 -2.38 7.23
C VAL A 77 -2.84 -2.18 5.74
N TYR A 78 -3.74 -2.96 5.14
CA TYR A 78 -4.14 -2.80 3.74
C TYR A 78 -4.72 -1.40 3.47
N SER A 79 -5.67 -0.96 4.31
CA SER A 79 -6.34 0.34 4.15
C SER A 79 -5.35 1.51 4.24
N PHE A 80 -4.43 1.47 5.19
CA PHE A 80 -3.38 2.50 5.29
C PHE A 80 -2.39 2.44 4.14
N SER A 81 -2.03 1.24 3.67
CA SER A 81 -1.17 1.09 2.49
C SER A 81 -1.80 1.76 1.27
N ARG A 82 -3.09 1.50 0.99
CA ARG A 82 -3.82 2.13 -0.13
C ARG A 82 -3.83 3.66 -0.04
N ARG A 83 -4.00 4.21 1.16
CA ARG A 83 -3.96 5.67 1.36
C ARG A 83 -2.57 6.27 1.07
N PHE A 84 -1.50 5.53 1.35
CA PHE A 84 -0.14 5.98 1.05
C PHE A 84 0.15 5.98 -0.46
N GLU A 85 -0.35 4.99 -1.20
CA GLU A 85 -0.27 4.97 -2.68
C GLU A 85 -0.98 6.21 -3.27
N TYR A 86 -2.23 6.48 -2.87
CA TYR A 86 -2.96 7.65 -3.38
C TYR A 86 -2.27 8.98 -3.05
N ALA A 87 -1.64 9.08 -1.88
CA ALA A 87 -0.89 10.26 -1.49
C ALA A 87 0.39 10.42 -2.32
N ALA A 88 1.07 9.32 -2.64
CA ALA A 88 2.28 9.31 -3.47
C ALA A 88 1.96 9.63 -4.94
N ASP A 89 0.91 9.03 -5.50
CA ASP A 89 0.43 9.31 -6.87
C ASP A 89 0.07 10.78 -7.02
N LYS A 90 -0.72 11.33 -6.08
CA LYS A 90 -1.07 12.74 -6.07
C LYS A 90 0.17 13.63 -6.00
N SER A 91 1.09 13.34 -5.09
CA SER A 91 2.34 14.10 -4.95
C SER A 91 3.19 14.07 -6.22
N SER A 92 3.19 12.95 -6.95
CA SER A 92 3.97 12.79 -8.17
C SER A 92 3.37 13.56 -9.34
N VAL A 93 2.05 13.49 -9.51
CA VAL A 93 1.33 14.28 -10.54
C VAL A 93 1.48 15.77 -10.29
N GLU A 94 1.38 16.20 -9.02
CA GLU A 94 1.60 17.60 -8.64
C GLU A 94 3.03 18.08 -8.92
N PHE A 95 4.02 17.19 -8.81
CA PHE A 95 5.43 17.51 -9.05
C PHE A 95 5.80 17.52 -10.54
N THR A 96 5.29 16.55 -11.31
CA THR A 96 5.57 16.41 -12.74
C THR A 96 4.70 17.28 -13.63
N HIS A 97 3.56 17.76 -13.10
CA HIS A 97 2.55 18.49 -13.85
C HIS A 97 2.00 17.76 -15.09
N ASP A 98 2.16 16.43 -15.17
CA ASP A 98 1.68 15.61 -16.28
C ASP A 98 0.92 14.37 -15.77
N ALA A 99 -0.40 14.51 -15.65
CA ALA A 99 -1.28 13.40 -15.28
C ALA A 99 -1.39 12.31 -16.37
N ASN A 100 -1.13 12.65 -17.64
CA ASN A 100 -1.20 11.66 -18.72
C ASN A 100 0.02 10.74 -18.68
N ALA A 101 1.20 11.26 -18.36
CA ALA A 101 2.39 10.44 -18.10
C ALA A 101 2.16 9.47 -16.95
N ALA A 102 1.47 9.87 -15.88
CA ALA A 102 1.10 8.98 -14.80
C ALA A 102 0.23 7.80 -15.25
N ILE A 103 -0.82 8.08 -16.04
CA ILE A 103 -1.74 7.04 -16.55
C ILE A 103 -0.99 6.06 -17.47
N ARG A 104 -0.16 6.58 -18.38
CA ARG A 104 0.62 5.71 -19.29
C ARG A 104 1.67 4.89 -18.54
N ALA A 105 2.37 5.48 -17.56
CA ALA A 105 3.31 4.75 -16.72
C ALA A 105 2.64 3.58 -15.99
N LEU A 106 1.47 3.82 -15.38
CA LEU A 106 0.69 2.77 -14.73
C LEU A 106 0.23 1.68 -15.71
N GLY A 107 -0.23 2.06 -16.91
CA GLY A 107 -0.61 1.12 -17.97
C GLY A 107 0.57 0.27 -18.46
N ASN A 108 1.71 0.89 -18.74
CA ASN A 108 2.91 0.19 -19.21
C ASN A 108 3.48 -0.75 -18.13
N LEU A 109 3.49 -0.32 -16.86
CA LEU A 109 3.87 -1.18 -15.73
C LEU A 109 2.91 -2.37 -15.57
N TYR A 110 1.62 -2.14 -15.77
CA TYR A 110 0.60 -3.16 -15.69
C TYR A 110 0.76 -4.23 -16.78
N ASP A 111 0.93 -3.81 -18.04
CA ASP A 111 1.13 -4.69 -19.17
C ASP A 111 2.43 -5.51 -19.02
N PHE A 112 3.50 -4.88 -18.52
CA PHE A 112 4.77 -5.55 -18.30
C PHE A 112 4.72 -6.58 -17.14
N THR A 113 4.00 -6.27 -16.06
CA THR A 113 3.91 -7.16 -14.88
C THR A 113 2.95 -8.32 -15.05
N GLN A 114 2.20 -8.39 -16.16
CA GLN A 114 1.16 -9.39 -16.40
C GLN A 114 0.17 -9.54 -15.22
N ALA A 115 -0.07 -8.46 -14.48
CA ALA A 115 -1.03 -8.49 -13.40
C ALA A 115 -2.42 -8.83 -13.97
N PRO A 116 -3.22 -9.71 -13.32
CA PRO A 116 -4.42 -10.26 -13.92
C PRO A 116 -5.40 -9.17 -14.39
N THR A 117 -5.76 -9.24 -15.68
CA THR A 117 -6.58 -8.33 -16.51
C THR A 117 -8.05 -8.23 -16.17
N ARG A 118 -8.52 -8.94 -15.15
CA ARG A 118 -9.94 -8.95 -14.81
C ARG A 118 -10.21 -8.24 -13.51
N CYS A 119 -10.61 -6.98 -13.64
CA CYS A 119 -11.70 -6.47 -12.81
C CYS A 119 -12.95 -7.26 -13.25
N ASN A 120 -13.05 -8.53 -12.85
CA ASN A 120 -14.25 -9.30 -13.09
C ASN A 120 -15.29 -8.63 -12.20
N ARG A 121 -16.21 -7.89 -12.83
CA ARG A 121 -17.47 -7.52 -12.21
C ARG A 121 -18.01 -8.80 -11.61
N ILE A 122 -18.14 -8.85 -10.28
CA ILE A 122 -18.76 -9.98 -9.60
C ILE A 122 -20.20 -10.02 -10.12
N THR A 123 -20.44 -10.87 -11.11
CA THR A 123 -21.76 -11.34 -11.53
C THR A 123 -22.10 -12.56 -10.71
#